data_AF-A0AAD6EC80-F1
#
_entry.id   AF-A0AAD6EC80-F1
#
_cell.length_a   1.000
_cell.length_b   1.000
_cell.length_c   1.000
_cell.angle_alpha   90.00
_cell.angle_beta   90.00
_cell.angle_gamma   90.00
#
_symmetry.space_group_name_H-M   'P 1'
#
loop_
_entity.id
_entity.type
_entity.pdbx_description
1 polymer ?
#
loop_
_entity_poly.entity_id
_entity_poly.type
_entity_poly.pdbx_seq_one_letter_code
_entity_poly.pdbx_strand_id
1 'polypeptide(L)'
;MDSSESINGFQGLPTELWESILWQVDPRTLLASATRVCHAWATLIQNSTALQQLLFFAPDTRVPSDEKTHCSLLVDAFPSVLFKHAKRGDDYNFTIATWDFIKHPEKQLAYLRPEASWRRMLVQQPPIYRIAIWNESFATIPFSQYYEMPEFWIDGAMN
;
A
#
# COMPACT_ATOMS: atom_id res chain seq x y z
N MET A 1 -2.18 34.17 -39.42
CA MET A 1 -1.80 32.74 -39.37
C MET A 1 -2.24 32.25 -38.02
N ASP A 2 -3.44 31.69 -38.00
CA ASP A 2 -4.15 31.25 -36.80
C ASP A 2 -3.48 29.98 -36.30
N SER A 3 -2.75 30.08 -35.19
CA SER A 3 -2.08 28.94 -34.57
C SER A 3 -3.15 28.24 -33.75
N SER A 4 -3.86 27.30 -34.37
CA SER A 4 -4.72 26.36 -33.68
C SER A 4 -3.87 25.56 -32.68
N GLU A 5 -3.80 26.06 -31.45
CA GLU A 5 -3.37 25.26 -30.30
C GLU A 5 -4.25 24.01 -30.32
N SER A 6 -3.64 22.89 -30.68
CA SER A 6 -4.22 21.58 -30.45
C SER A 6 -4.25 21.40 -28.93
N ILE A 7 -5.25 21.99 -28.28
CA ILE A 7 -5.63 21.62 -26.93
C ILE A 7 -5.92 20.13 -27.06
N ASN A 8 -5.04 19.29 -26.49
CA ASN A 8 -5.22 17.85 -26.52
C ASN A 8 -6.65 17.60 -26.03
N GLY A 9 -7.54 17.08 -26.89
CA GLY A 9 -8.99 17.07 -26.59
C GLY A 9 -9.35 16.39 -25.26
N PHE A 10 -8.44 15.56 -24.75
CA PHE A 10 -8.50 14.94 -23.43
C PHE A 10 -8.36 15.94 -22.26
N GLN A 11 -7.56 17.00 -22.39
CA GLN A 11 -7.36 18.00 -21.32
C GLN A 11 -8.61 18.83 -20.99
N GLY A 12 -9.63 18.82 -21.87
CA GLY A 12 -10.89 19.53 -21.65
C GLY A 12 -11.96 18.72 -20.89
N LEU A 13 -11.69 17.47 -20.50
CA LEU A 13 -12.66 16.66 -19.77
C LEU A 13 -12.84 17.16 -18.31
N PRO A 14 -14.08 17.13 -17.77
CA PRO A 14 -14.34 17.37 -16.35
C PRO A 14 -13.53 16.45 -15.42
N THR A 15 -13.23 16.94 -14.22
CA THR A 15 -12.42 16.22 -13.22
C THR A 15 -13.03 14.89 -12.79
N GLU A 16 -14.36 14.79 -12.74
CA GLU A 16 -15.11 13.60 -12.34
C GLU A 16 -14.94 12.45 -13.34
N LEU A 17 -14.82 12.78 -14.64
CA LEU A 17 -14.56 11.78 -15.68
C LEU A 17 -13.13 11.29 -15.59
N TRP A 18 -12.17 12.18 -15.35
CA TRP A 18 -10.79 11.80 -15.13
C TRP A 18 -10.64 10.88 -13.91
N GLU A 19 -11.32 11.19 -12.81
CA GLU A 19 -11.33 10.34 -11.62
C GLU A 19 -11.87 8.94 -11.95
N SER A 20 -12.97 8.86 -12.70
CA SER A 20 -13.56 7.59 -13.12
C SER A 20 -12.66 6.77 -14.06
N ILE A 21 -11.91 7.43 -14.94
CA ILE A 21 -10.93 6.79 -15.83
C ILE A 21 -9.75 6.27 -15.01
N LEU A 22 -9.17 7.12 -14.16
CA LEU A 22 -8.01 6.77 -13.33
C LEU A 22 -8.34 5.67 -12.32
N TRP A 23 -9.57 5.62 -11.82
CA TRP A 23 -10.05 4.56 -10.94
C TRP A 23 -10.01 3.17 -11.62
N GLN A 24 -10.20 3.11 -12.94
CA GLN A 24 -10.17 1.85 -13.69
C GLN A 24 -8.74 1.40 -14.06
N VAL A 25 -7.74 2.25 -13.86
CA VAL A 25 -6.34 1.92 -14.13
C VAL A 25 -5.80 1.04 -13.01
N ASP A 26 -4.88 0.13 -13.35
CA ASP A 26 -4.24 -0.69 -12.34
C ASP A 26 -3.46 0.18 -11.32
N PRO A 27 -3.49 -0.14 -10.01
CA PRO A 27 -2.86 0.68 -8.98
C PRO A 27 -1.37 0.94 -9.18
N ARG A 28 -0.63 0.01 -9.82
CA ARG A 28 0.81 0.13 -10.04
C ARG A 28 1.10 1.19 -11.11
N THR A 29 0.40 1.15 -12.23
CA THR A 29 0.47 2.16 -13.29
C THR A 29 -0.04 3.51 -12.80
N LEU A 30 -1.10 3.52 -12.00
CA LEU A 30 -1.63 4.74 -11.39
C LEU A 30 -0.56 5.44 -10.55
N LEU A 31 0.17 4.69 -9.71
CA LEU A 31 1.21 5.23 -8.84
C LEU A 31 2.48 5.66 -9.60
N ALA A 32 2.98 4.80 -10.50
CA ALA A 32 4.29 4.96 -11.12
C ALA A 32 4.28 5.79 -12.41
N SER A 33 3.19 5.73 -13.17
CA SER A 33 3.10 6.29 -14.52
C SER A 33 2.13 7.48 -14.58
N ALA A 34 0.90 7.33 -14.07
CA ALA A 34 -0.13 8.37 -14.21
C ALA A 34 0.25 9.68 -13.51
N THR A 35 0.92 9.60 -12.36
CA THR A 35 1.45 10.78 -11.62
C THR A 35 2.52 11.56 -12.39
N ARG A 36 3.13 10.96 -13.43
CA ARG A 36 4.22 11.57 -14.22
C ARG A 36 3.77 12.10 -15.58
N VAL A 37 2.51 11.89 -15.97
CA VAL A 37 1.98 12.34 -17.27
C VAL A 37 1.81 13.86 -17.29
N CYS A 38 1.15 14.42 -16.26
CA CYS A 38 0.98 15.86 -16.11
C CYS A 38 0.69 16.24 -14.64
N HIS A 39 0.86 17.53 -14.31
CA HIS A 39 0.57 18.04 -12.97
C HIS A 39 -0.91 17.90 -12.58
N ALA A 40 -1.83 18.03 -13.53
CA ALA A 40 -3.27 17.92 -13.26
C ALA A 40 -3.64 16.53 -12.74
N TRP A 41 -3.10 15.46 -13.36
CA TRP A 41 -3.33 14.08 -12.92
C TRP A 41 -2.68 13.81 -11.57
N ALA A 42 -1.45 14.27 -11.37
CA ALA A 42 -0.77 14.13 -10.08
C ALA A 42 -1.57 14.79 -8.95
N THR A 43 -2.06 16.01 -9.16
CA THR A 43 -2.91 16.74 -8.21
C THR A 43 -4.25 16.03 -7.98
N LEU A 44 -4.88 15.52 -9.03
CA LEU A 44 -6.14 14.79 -8.91
C LEU A 44 -5.99 13.50 -8.10
N ILE A 45 -4.93 12.71 -8.36
CA ILE A 45 -4.62 11.50 -7.61
C ILE A 45 -4.39 11.82 -6.12
N GLN A 46 -3.71 12.93 -5.82
CA GLN A 46 -3.42 13.35 -4.44
C GLN A 46 -4.67 13.87 -3.69
N ASN A 47 -5.59 14.52 -4.39
CA ASN A 47 -6.74 15.19 -3.77
C ASN A 47 -8.03 14.35 -3.76
N SER A 48 -8.17 13.37 -4.67
CA SER A 48 -9.34 12.48 -4.68
C SER A 48 -9.23 11.45 -3.57
N THR A 49 -10.16 11.49 -2.62
CA THR A 49 -10.28 10.49 -1.55
C THR A 49 -10.45 9.08 -2.12
N ALA A 50 -11.19 8.92 -3.21
CA ALA A 50 -11.39 7.61 -3.83
C ALA A 50 -10.05 7.05 -4.33
N LEU A 51 -9.29 7.81 -5.12
CA LEU A 51 -8.00 7.36 -5.62
C LEU A 51 -6.98 7.13 -4.49
N GLN A 52 -7.01 7.94 -3.44
CA GLN A 52 -6.19 7.72 -2.25
C GLN A 52 -6.57 6.43 -1.51
N GLN A 53 -7.87 6.09 -1.42
CA GLN A 53 -8.34 4.82 -0.86
C GLN A 53 -7.90 3.63 -1.71
N LEU A 54 -8.04 3.72 -3.05
CA LEU A 54 -7.60 2.69 -4.00
C LEU A 54 -6.09 2.41 -3.90
N LEU A 55 -5.28 3.46 -3.70
CA LEU A 55 -3.83 3.36 -3.51
C LEU A 55 -3.41 3.07 -2.06
N PHE A 56 -4.38 2.82 -1.17
CA PHE A 56 -4.14 2.54 0.25
C PHE A 56 -3.46 3.70 1.01
N PHE A 57 -3.49 4.94 0.51
CA PHE A 57 -3.02 6.12 1.24
C PHE A 57 -4.04 6.67 2.24
N ALA A 58 -5.31 6.31 2.08
CA ALA A 58 -6.39 6.68 2.97
C ALA A 58 -7.22 5.45 3.37
N PRO A 59 -7.85 5.45 4.55
CA PRO A 59 -8.72 4.36 4.98
C PRO A 59 -9.99 4.31 4.14
N ASP A 60 -10.36 3.12 3.68
CA ASP A 60 -11.69 2.88 3.11
C ASP A 60 -12.65 2.41 4.21
N THR A 61 -13.63 3.26 4.53
CA THR A 61 -14.67 3.00 5.53
C THR A 61 -15.86 2.23 4.95
N ARG A 62 -15.90 2.04 3.63
CA ARG A 62 -16.97 1.30 2.94
C ARG A 62 -16.80 -0.21 3.06
N VAL A 63 -15.57 -0.66 3.29
CA VAL A 63 -15.23 -2.07 3.45
C VAL A 63 -15.69 -2.55 4.83
N PRO A 64 -16.56 -3.57 4.94
CA PRO A 64 -16.95 -4.15 6.21
C PRO A 64 -15.73 -4.67 6.98
N SER A 65 -15.75 -4.56 8.31
CA SER A 65 -14.64 -4.96 9.19
C SER A 65 -14.17 -6.42 9.00
N ASP A 66 -15.08 -7.28 8.53
CA ASP A 66 -14.82 -8.71 8.35
C ASP A 66 -14.04 -9.03 7.05
N GLU A 67 -14.08 -8.13 6.05
CA GLU A 67 -13.41 -8.32 4.77
C GLU A 67 -12.08 -7.55 4.74
N LYS A 68 -10.97 -8.28 4.95
CA LYS A 68 -9.62 -7.69 4.95
C LYS A 68 -9.02 -7.73 3.55
N THR A 69 -8.92 -6.58 2.91
CA THR A 69 -8.25 -6.43 1.62
C THR A 69 -6.81 -5.97 1.86
N HIS A 70 -5.82 -6.68 1.32
CA HIS A 70 -4.41 -6.29 1.42
C HIS A 70 -4.01 -5.40 0.24
N CYS A 71 -3.06 -4.50 0.46
CA CYS A 71 -2.51 -3.69 -0.62
C CYS A 71 -1.71 -4.57 -1.58
N SER A 72 -2.21 -4.80 -2.80
CA SER A 72 -1.57 -5.65 -3.80
C SER A 72 -0.14 -5.18 -4.14
N LEU A 73 0.10 -3.87 -4.12
CA LEU A 73 1.42 -3.27 -4.34
C LEU A 73 2.44 -3.70 -3.27
N LEU A 74 1.99 -3.78 -2.02
CA LEU A 74 2.84 -4.21 -0.91
C LEU A 74 2.98 -5.73 -0.86
N VAL A 75 1.95 -6.49 -1.21
CA VAL A 75 2.00 -7.96 -1.27
C VAL A 75 3.05 -8.42 -2.28
N ASP A 76 3.11 -7.78 -3.45
CA ASP A 76 4.12 -8.07 -4.47
C ASP A 76 5.54 -7.74 -3.99
N ALA A 77 5.71 -6.65 -3.24
CA ALA A 77 7.02 -6.19 -2.79
C ALA A 77 7.53 -6.94 -1.54
N PHE A 78 6.61 -7.29 -0.63
CA PHE A 78 6.88 -7.87 0.69
C PHE A 78 6.04 -9.13 0.94
N PRO A 79 6.18 -10.17 0.08
CA PRO A 79 5.32 -11.35 0.10
C PRO A 79 5.28 -12.00 1.49
N SER A 80 6.44 -12.27 2.09
CA SER A 80 6.56 -13.04 3.34
C SER A 80 6.04 -12.32 4.60
N VAL A 81 5.74 -11.01 4.55
CA VAL A 81 5.20 -10.26 5.71
C VAL A 81 3.68 -10.27 5.72
N LEU A 82 3.07 -10.24 4.54
CA LEU A 82 1.65 -9.94 4.36
C LEU A 82 0.77 -11.16 4.04
N PHE A 83 1.38 -12.32 3.77
CA PHE A 83 0.63 -13.54 3.58
C PHE A 83 0.19 -14.15 4.93
N LYS A 84 -1.12 -14.37 5.06
CA LYS A 84 -1.65 -15.32 6.04
C LYS A 84 -1.21 -16.73 5.66
N HIS A 85 -0.54 -17.44 6.56
CA HIS A 85 -0.35 -18.88 6.45
C HIS A 85 -1.74 -19.54 6.38
N ALA A 86 -2.08 -20.08 5.21
CA ALA A 86 -3.43 -20.58 4.92
C ALA A 86 -3.73 -21.89 5.64
N LYS A 87 -2.69 -22.66 6.01
CA LYS A 87 -2.86 -23.91 6.73
C LYS A 87 -1.89 -24.00 7.91
N ARG A 88 -2.41 -24.55 9.02
CA ARG A 88 -1.61 -25.00 10.16
C ARG A 88 -0.75 -26.17 9.68
N GLY A 89 0.53 -25.91 9.40
CA GLY A 89 1.47 -26.90 8.85
C GLY A 89 2.16 -26.47 7.55
N ASP A 90 1.79 -25.33 6.96
CA ASP A 90 2.67 -24.69 5.97
C ASP A 90 3.94 -24.23 6.70
N ASP A 91 5.11 -24.63 6.20
CA ASP A 91 6.39 -24.23 6.78
C ASP A 91 6.37 -22.72 7.05
N TYR A 92 6.61 -22.33 8.31
CA TYR A 92 6.71 -20.95 8.79
C TYR A 92 7.94 -20.21 8.21
N ASN A 93 8.28 -20.48 6.95
CA ASN A 93 9.52 -20.03 6.36
C ASN A 93 9.37 -18.57 5.95
N PHE A 94 9.39 -17.68 6.95
CA PHE A 94 9.61 -16.27 6.76
C PHE A 94 10.98 -16.08 6.11
N THR A 95 10.98 -15.91 4.80
CA THR A 95 12.21 -15.68 4.04
C THR A 95 12.12 -14.32 3.37
N ILE A 96 13.06 -13.43 3.70
CA ILE A 96 13.19 -12.12 3.05
C ILE A 96 13.86 -12.21 1.67
N ALA A 97 14.50 -13.34 1.35
CA ALA A 97 15.17 -13.54 0.05
C ALA A 97 14.20 -13.49 -1.15
N THR A 98 12.89 -13.63 -0.90
CA THR A 98 11.87 -13.52 -1.95
C THR A 98 11.52 -12.07 -2.28
N TRP A 99 11.88 -11.09 -1.45
CA TRP A 99 11.50 -9.70 -1.57
C TRP A 99 12.20 -9.01 -2.74
N ASP A 100 11.47 -8.12 -3.43
CA ASP A 100 11.91 -7.49 -4.68
C ASP A 100 13.24 -6.74 -4.50
N PHE A 101 13.37 -5.90 -3.47
CA PHE A 101 14.59 -5.15 -3.22
C PHE A 101 15.76 -5.99 -2.68
N ILE A 102 15.52 -7.20 -2.19
CA ILE A 102 16.59 -8.13 -1.81
C ILE A 102 17.14 -8.82 -3.06
N LYS A 103 16.26 -9.21 -4.00
CA LYS A 103 16.65 -9.79 -5.29
C LYS A 103 17.31 -8.79 -6.24
N HIS A 104 16.91 -7.53 -6.14
CA HIS A 104 17.30 -6.44 -7.03
C HIS A 104 18.01 -5.34 -6.24
N PRO A 105 19.34 -5.45 -6.01
CA PRO A 105 20.12 -4.46 -5.28
C PRO A 105 19.95 -3.03 -5.82
N GLU A 106 19.74 -2.88 -7.13
CA GLU A 106 19.49 -1.61 -7.81
C GLU A 106 18.22 -0.90 -7.32
N LYS A 107 17.25 -1.65 -6.81
CA LYS A 107 15.99 -1.10 -6.26
C LYS A 107 16.10 -0.71 -4.80
N GLN A 108 17.10 -1.20 -4.06
CA GLN A 108 17.22 -0.97 -2.62
C GLN A 108 17.15 0.51 -2.25
N LEU A 109 17.91 1.35 -2.96
CA LEU A 109 17.90 2.78 -2.72
C LEU A 109 16.52 3.42 -2.93
N ALA A 110 15.73 2.93 -3.88
CA ALA A 110 14.37 3.43 -4.11
C ALA A 110 13.41 3.04 -2.97
N TYR A 111 13.53 1.82 -2.44
CA TYR A 111 12.73 1.35 -1.29
C TYR A 111 13.12 2.05 0.01
N LEU A 112 14.39 2.37 0.21
CA LEU A 112 14.91 2.98 1.44
C LEU A 112 14.68 4.51 1.52
N ARG A 113 14.24 5.16 0.45
CA ARG A 113 13.95 6.59 0.44
C ARG A 113 12.89 6.96 1.49
N PRO A 114 13.09 8.06 2.26
CA PRO A 114 12.08 8.58 3.19
C PRO A 114 10.73 8.84 2.51
N GLU A 115 10.76 9.33 1.28
CA GLU A 115 9.60 9.67 0.46
C GLU A 115 9.03 8.50 -0.34
N ALA A 116 9.52 7.27 -0.11
CA ALA A 116 9.00 6.09 -0.80
C ALA A 116 7.51 5.88 -0.48
N SER A 117 6.69 5.82 -1.51
CA SER A 117 5.22 5.77 -1.41
C SER A 117 4.71 4.66 -0.50
N TRP A 118 5.36 3.49 -0.52
CA TRP A 118 4.96 2.33 0.27
C TRP A 118 4.95 2.61 1.78
N ARG A 119 5.76 3.55 2.28
CA ARG A 119 5.82 3.92 3.71
C ARG A 119 4.54 4.58 4.22
N ARG A 120 3.80 5.22 3.32
CA ARG A 120 2.54 5.91 3.61
C ARG A 120 1.31 5.08 3.26
N MET A 121 1.51 3.89 2.69
CA MET A 121 0.43 2.99 2.31
C MET A 121 0.02 2.11 3.49
N LEU A 122 -1.28 1.96 3.65
CA LEU A 122 -1.88 0.99 4.55
C LEU A 122 -1.57 -0.42 4.04
N VAL A 123 -1.20 -1.31 4.96
CA VAL A 123 -0.98 -2.74 4.67
C VAL A 123 -2.27 -3.44 4.23
N GLN A 124 -3.38 -3.08 4.87
CA GLN A 124 -4.71 -3.62 4.60
C GLN A 124 -5.79 -2.56 4.84
N GLN A 125 -6.98 -2.81 4.30
CA GLN A 125 -8.21 -2.10 4.57
C GLN A 125 -9.27 -3.10 5.11
N PRO A 126 -9.99 -2.75 6.19
CA PRO A 126 -9.81 -1.55 7.00
C PRO A 126 -8.44 -1.50 7.72
N PRO A 127 -7.97 -0.30 8.14
CA PRO A 127 -6.64 -0.14 8.74
C PRO A 127 -6.43 -1.01 9.98
N ILE A 128 -5.16 -1.34 10.24
CA ILE A 128 -4.75 -2.03 11.47
C ILE A 128 -4.56 -0.98 12.55
N TYR A 129 -5.35 -1.08 13.62
CA TYR A 129 -5.23 -0.20 14.79
C TYR A 129 -4.55 -0.88 15.98
N ARG A 130 -4.37 -2.20 15.93
CA ARG A 130 -3.87 -3.01 17.05
C ARG A 130 -2.81 -3.97 16.55
N ILE A 131 -1.63 -3.88 17.14
CA ILE A 131 -0.51 -4.79 16.89
C ILE A 131 -0.26 -5.56 18.17
N ALA A 132 0.00 -6.86 18.07
CA ALA A 132 0.32 -7.68 19.23
C ALA A 132 1.49 -8.61 18.94
N ILE A 133 2.28 -8.87 19.98
CA ILE A 133 3.39 -9.80 19.98
C ILE A 133 2.91 -11.09 20.63
N TRP A 134 3.08 -12.18 19.89
CA TRP A 134 2.84 -13.53 20.37
C TRP A 134 4.18 -14.22 20.59
N ASN A 135 4.49 -14.56 21.84
CA ASN A 135 5.73 -15.24 22.21
C ASN A 135 5.43 -16.69 22.56
N GLU A 136 6.00 -17.64 21.81
CA GLU A 136 5.93 -19.07 22.10
C GLU A 136 7.29 -19.57 22.57
N SER A 137 7.30 -20.22 23.72
CA SER A 137 8.47 -20.96 24.23
C SER A 137 8.19 -22.45 24.18
N PHE A 138 9.09 -23.21 23.54
CA PHE A 138 9.03 -24.67 23.43
C PHE A 138 9.95 -25.38 24.43
N ALA A 139 10.16 -24.79 25.61
CA ALA A 139 10.89 -25.41 26.71
C ALA A 139 10.10 -26.59 27.33
N THR A 140 10.71 -27.28 28.31
CA THR A 140 10.12 -28.43 29.03
C THR A 140 8.70 -28.18 29.56
N ILE A 141 8.37 -26.92 29.87
CA ILE A 141 6.99 -26.45 30.08
C ILE A 141 6.72 -25.37 29.02
N PRO A 142 5.87 -25.65 28.02
CA PRO A 142 5.55 -24.65 27.01
C PRO A 142 4.72 -23.53 27.63
N PHE A 143 5.00 -22.30 27.23
CA PHE A 143 4.14 -21.16 27.54
C PHE A 143 3.98 -20.26 26.32
N SER A 144 2.78 -19.68 26.21
CA SER A 144 2.45 -18.66 25.22
C SER A 144 2.07 -17.37 25.93
N GLN A 145 2.70 -16.26 25.56
CA GLN A 145 2.35 -14.93 26.07
C GLN A 145 1.87 -14.03 24.93
N TYR A 146 0.78 -13.31 25.19
CA TYR A 146 0.22 -12.30 24.29
C TYR A 146 0.44 -10.92 24.89
N TYR A 147 1.09 -10.05 24.13
CA TYR A 147 1.30 -8.66 24.50
C TYR A 147 0.75 -7.77 23.40
N GLU A 148 -0.33 -7.07 23.69
CA GLU A 148 -0.77 -6.00 22.81
C GLU A 148 0.20 -4.81 22.93
N MET A 149 0.68 -4.31 21.79
CA MET A 149 1.52 -3.13 21.77
C MET A 149 0.68 -1.91 22.19
N PRO A 150 1.14 -1.13 23.18
CA PRO A 150 0.44 0.08 23.59
C PRO A 150 0.32 1.08 22.44
N GLU A 151 -0.83 1.75 22.31
CA GLU A 151 -1.13 2.70 21.23
C GLU A 151 -0.09 3.83 21.09
N PHE A 152 0.53 4.26 22.19
CA PHE A 152 1.52 5.34 22.19
C PHE A 152 2.82 5.03 21.41
N TRP A 153 3.12 3.75 21.14
CA TRP A 153 4.26 3.38 20.27
C TRP A 153 3.90 3.41 18.78
N ILE A 154 2.61 3.36 18.44
CA ILE A 154 2.11 3.33 17.05
C ILE A 154 2.13 4.75 16.47
N ASP A 155 1.75 5.75 17.27
CA ASP A 155 1.71 7.17 16.85
C ASP A 155 3.11 7.75 16.55
N GLY A 156 4.15 7.26 17.23
CA GLY A 156 5.53 7.69 16.99
C GLY A 156 6.15 7.16 15.70
N ALA A 157 5.51 6.19 15.03
CA ALA A 157 5.99 5.57 13.79
C ALA A 157 5.26 6.08 12.53
N MET A 158 4.21 6.89 12.68
CA MET A 158 3.40 7.43 11.58
C MET A 158 3.63 8.93 11.28
N ASN A 159 4.62 9.57 11.92
CA ASN A 159 5.05 10.96 11.62
C ASN A 159 6.41 11.02 10.93
#